data_AF-A0A960PF84-F1
#
_entry.id   AF-A0A960PF84-F1
#
_cell.length_a   1.000
_cell.length_b   1.000
_cell.length_c   1.000
_cell.angle_alpha   90.00
_cell.angle_beta   90.00
_cell.angle_gamma   90.00
#
_symmetry.space_group_name_H-M   'P 1'
#
loop_
_entity.id
_entity.type
_entity.pdbx_description
1 polymer ?
#
loop_
_entity_poly.entity_id
_entity_poly.type
_entity_poly.pdbx_seq_one_letter_code
_entity_poly.pdbx_strand_id
1 'polypeptide(L)'
;MNLGINSLSLAVKDIKASKSFYENLGFKNIPDGGSVEEKWLIMENGDTKIGLFQDMFPNNIITFNPKDARAIHKAVNSADVPVISA
;
A
#
# COMPACT_ATOMS: atom_id res chain seq x y z
N MET A 1 -0.81 20.19 -1.14
CA MET A 1 -1.12 18.98 -1.92
C MET A 1 -2.22 18.21 -1.20
N ASN A 2 -3.23 17.68 -1.91
CA ASN A 2 -4.20 16.75 -1.34
C ASN A 2 -3.86 15.34 -1.84
N LEU A 3 -3.28 14.51 -0.97
CA LEU A 3 -2.73 13.21 -1.31
C LEU A 3 -3.77 12.08 -1.30
N GLY A 4 -5.03 12.38 -0.93
CA GLY A 4 -6.11 11.41 -0.90
C GLY A 4 -5.99 10.39 0.23
N ILE A 5 -6.48 9.17 -0.03
CA ILE A 5 -6.46 8.05 0.91
C ILE A 5 -5.04 7.49 0.97
N ASN A 6 -4.57 7.14 2.17
CA ASN A 6 -3.31 6.46 2.36
C ASN A 6 -3.51 4.98 2.76
N SER A 7 -2.49 4.18 2.48
CA SER A 7 -2.37 2.82 3.00
C SER A 7 -0.92 2.52 3.34
N LEU A 8 -0.70 1.66 4.32
CA LEU A 8 0.62 1.14 4.65
C LEU A 8 0.87 -0.15 3.86
N SER A 9 1.82 -0.11 2.95
CA SER A 9 2.28 -1.26 2.18
C SER A 9 3.44 -1.93 2.91
N LEU A 10 3.19 -3.13 3.42
CA LEU A 10 4.12 -3.92 4.21
C LEU A 10 4.88 -4.90 3.31
N ALA A 11 6.20 -4.82 3.34
CA ALA A 11 7.08 -5.82 2.75
C ALA A 11 7.10 -7.06 3.66
N VAL A 12 6.45 -8.14 3.23
CA VAL A 12 6.34 -9.38 4.02
C VAL A 12 7.17 -10.50 3.42
N LYS A 13 7.66 -11.41 4.27
CA LYS A 13 8.43 -12.59 3.82
C LYS A 13 7.56 -13.79 3.46
N ASP A 14 6.40 -13.90 4.11
CA ASP A 14 5.41 -14.94 3.88
C ASP A 14 4.02 -14.32 3.93
N ILE A 15 3.37 -14.26 2.77
CA ILE A 15 2.07 -13.64 2.61
C ILE A 15 0.94 -14.45 3.26
N LYS A 16 1.06 -15.78 3.33
CA LYS A 16 0.05 -16.64 3.97
C LYS A 16 0.08 -16.46 5.48
N ALA A 17 1.27 -16.49 6.07
CA ALA A 17 1.45 -16.25 7.50
C ALA A 17 1.00 -14.84 7.89
N SER A 18 1.34 -13.84 7.07
CA SER A 18 0.97 -12.44 7.32
C SER A 18 -0.53 -12.22 7.19
N LYS A 19 -1.18 -12.78 6.16
CA LYS A 19 -2.64 -12.73 6.00
C LYS A 19 -3.34 -13.27 7.25
N SER A 20 -2.98 -14.48 7.69
CA SER A 20 -3.57 -15.10 8.88
C SER A 20 -3.36 -14.25 10.14
N PHE A 21 -2.18 -13.64 10.30
CA PHE A 21 -1.90 -12.74 11.41
C PHE A 21 -2.86 -11.54 11.44
N TYR A 22 -3.03 -10.85 10.30
CA TYR A 22 -3.90 -9.67 10.23
C TYR A 22 -5.39 -10.05 10.28
N GLU A 23 -5.79 -11.21 9.77
CA GLU A 23 -7.15 -11.74 9.96
C GLU A 23 -7.49 -11.93 11.43
N ASN A 24 -6.54 -12.41 12.26
CA ASN A 24 -6.73 -12.53 13.71
C ASN A 24 -6.86 -11.16 14.41
N LEU A 25 -6.33 -10.09 13.80
CA LEU A 25 -6.49 -8.71 14.27
C LEU A 25 -7.78 -8.05 13.74
N GLY A 26 -8.62 -8.80 13.02
CA GLY A 26 -9.91 -8.32 12.50
C GLY A 26 -9.83 -7.70 11.10
N PHE A 27 -8.68 -7.76 10.44
CA PHE A 27 -8.58 -7.33 9.05
C PHE A 27 -9.23 -8.32 8.09
N LYS A 28 -9.77 -7.83 6.98
CA LYS A 28 -10.37 -8.64 5.92
C LYS A 28 -9.77 -8.27 4.58
N ASN A 29 -9.54 -9.27 3.72
CA ASN A 29 -9.16 -9.02 2.33
C ASN A 29 -10.31 -8.32 1.60
N ILE A 30 -10.01 -7.29 0.81
CA ILE A 30 -11.03 -6.64 -0.03
C ILE A 30 -11.23 -7.44 -1.33
N PRO A 31 -12.44 -7.44 -1.94
CA PRO A 31 -12.73 -8.26 -3.12
C PRO A 31 -11.76 -8.07 -4.29
N ASP A 32 -11.35 -6.83 -4.55
CA ASP A 32 -10.41 -6.47 -5.64
C ASP A 32 -9.00 -6.17 -5.11
N GLY A 33 -8.64 -6.80 -4.00
CA GLY A 33 -7.41 -6.52 -3.23
C GLY A 33 -6.23 -7.40 -3.57
N GLY A 34 -6.27 -8.16 -4.67
CA GLY A 34 -5.24 -9.14 -4.98
C GLY A 34 -5.42 -10.47 -4.25
N SER A 35 -4.43 -11.34 -4.40
CA SER A 35 -4.45 -12.71 -3.92
C SER A 35 -3.09 -13.19 -3.38
N VAL A 36 -3.14 -14.24 -2.56
CA VAL A 36 -1.94 -14.92 -2.06
C VAL A 36 -1.08 -15.45 -3.21
N GLU A 37 -1.72 -15.92 -4.28
CA GLU A 37 -1.11 -16.47 -5.48
C GLU A 37 -0.31 -15.40 -6.24
N GLU A 38 -0.83 -14.17 -6.27
CA GLU A 38 -0.15 -13.02 -6.88
C GLU A 38 0.91 -12.39 -5.95
N LYS A 39 1.08 -12.92 -4.73
CA LYS A 39 1.98 -12.38 -3.70
C LYS A 39 1.65 -10.96 -3.25
N TRP A 40 0.40 -10.52 -3.37
CA TRP A 40 -0.05 -9.27 -2.75
C TRP A 40 -1.51 -9.29 -2.32
N LEU A 41 -1.82 -8.60 -1.21
CA LEU A 41 -3.18 -8.48 -0.67
C LEU A 41 -3.41 -7.06 -0.17
N ILE A 42 -4.63 -6.56 -0.29
CA ILE A 42 -5.09 -5.33 0.38
C ILE A 42 -6.12 -5.74 1.42
N MET A 43 -5.84 -5.38 2.67
CA MET A 43 -6.67 -5.72 3.80
C MET A 43 -7.17 -4.47 4.52
N GLU A 44 -8.38 -4.55 5.07
CA GLU A 44 -9.01 -3.44 5.80
C GLU A 44 -9.56 -3.86 7.16
N ASN A 45 -9.49 -2.93 8.12
CA ASN A 45 -10.16 -3.00 9.41
C ASN A 45 -10.65 -1.59 9.78
N GLY A 46 -11.97 -1.37 9.67
CA GLY A 46 -12.56 -0.04 9.76
C GLY A 46 -11.97 0.90 8.70
N ASP A 47 -11.49 2.06 9.13
CA ASP A 47 -10.87 3.05 8.23
C ASP A 47 -9.40 2.74 7.90
N THR A 48 -8.81 1.70 8.51
CA THR A 48 -7.40 1.34 8.30
C THR A 48 -7.27 0.40 7.11
N LYS A 49 -6.42 0.76 6.14
CA LYS A 49 -6.03 -0.10 5.02
C LYS A 49 -4.54 -0.40 5.04
N ILE A 50 -4.20 -1.66 4.90
CA ILE A 50 -2.83 -2.14 4.71
C ILE A 50 -2.72 -2.94 3.43
N GLY A 51 -1.56 -2.92 2.80
CA GLY A 51 -1.20 -3.87 1.76
C GLY A 51 -0.12 -4.81 2.26
N LEU A 52 -0.22 -6.10 1.94
CA LEU A 52 0.83 -7.08 2.16
C LEU A 52 1.45 -7.40 0.81
N PHE A 53 2.76 -7.27 0.68
CA PHE A 53 3.46 -7.51 -0.58
C PHE A 53 4.70 -8.35 -0.33
N GLN A 54 4.75 -9.53 -0.93
CA GLN A 54 5.88 -10.44 -0.77
C GLN A 54 6.84 -10.32 -1.95
N ASP A 55 8.12 -10.13 -1.64
CA ASP A 55 9.23 -10.05 -2.60
C ASP A 55 9.11 -8.92 -3.65
N MET A 56 8.26 -7.91 -3.44
CA MET A 56 8.04 -6.82 -4.41
C MET A 56 8.93 -5.59 -4.19
N PHE A 57 9.25 -5.28 -2.94
CA PHE A 57 10.09 -4.13 -2.59
C PHE A 57 10.83 -4.39 -1.27
N PRO A 58 12.00 -3.75 -1.08
CA PRO A 58 12.90 -4.08 0.03
C PRO A 58 12.43 -3.56 1.40
N ASN A 59 11.56 -2.54 1.43
CA ASN A 59 11.14 -1.84 2.65
C ASN A 59 9.65 -1.50 2.60
N ASN A 60 9.05 -1.26 3.75
CA ASN A 60 7.66 -0.79 3.84
C ASN A 60 7.51 0.58 3.16
N ILE A 61 6.35 0.80 2.54
CA ILE A 61 6.02 2.01 1.78
C ILE A 61 4.69 2.57 2.30
N ILE A 62 4.59 3.90 2.41
CA ILE A 62 3.29 4.56 2.55
C ILE A 62 2.83 4.97 1.17
N THR A 63 1.69 4.44 0.74
CA THR A 63 1.11 4.73 -0.58
C THR A 63 0.04 5.79 -0.43
N PHE A 64 0.10 6.83 -1.27
CA PHE A 64 -0.93 7.85 -1.38
C PHE A 64 -1.69 7.67 -2.70
N ASN A 65 -3.02 7.68 -2.64
CA ASN A 65 -3.90 7.51 -3.80
C ASN A 65 -4.65 8.81 -4.11
N PRO A 66 -4.00 9.79 -4.78
CA PRO A 66 -4.65 11.04 -5.16
C PRO A 66 -5.60 10.82 -6.34
N LYS A 67 -6.61 11.70 -6.47
CA LYS A 67 -7.49 11.70 -7.66
C LYS A 67 -6.77 12.08 -8.95
N ASP A 68 -5.69 12.86 -8.85
CA ASP A 68 -4.88 13.30 -9.99
C ASP A 68 -3.39 13.18 -9.65
N ALA A 69 -2.79 12.07 -10.07
CA ALA A 69 -1.37 11.81 -9.86
C ALA A 69 -0.46 12.79 -10.60
N ARG A 70 -0.89 13.35 -11.75
CA ARG A 70 -0.09 14.31 -12.52
C ARG A 70 0.01 15.65 -11.81
N ALA A 71 -1.09 16.11 -11.23
CA ALA A 71 -1.11 17.32 -10.41
C ALA A 71 -0.19 17.17 -9.18
N ILE A 72 -0.19 16.01 -8.52
CA ILE A 72 0.72 15.74 -7.41
C ILE A 72 2.18 15.72 -7.89
N HIS A 73 2.50 15.01 -8.96
CA HIS A 73 3.86 14.98 -9.50
C HIS A 73 4.39 16.39 -9.82
N LYS A 74 3.57 17.25 -10.45
CA LYS A 74 3.93 18.65 -10.70
C LYS A 74 4.20 19.41 -9.39
N ALA A 75 3.31 19.26 -8.40
CA ALA A 75 3.44 19.95 -7.12
C ALA A 75 4.66 19.49 -6.31
N VAL A 76 4.99 18.19 -6.35
CA VAL A 76 6.19 17.61 -5.74
C VAL A 76 7.46 18.21 -6.36
N ASN A 77 7.52 18.27 -7.70
CA ASN A 77 8.65 18.88 -8.41
C ASN A 77 8.79 20.38 -8.13
N SER A 78 7.67 21.13 -8.07
CA SER A 78 7.70 22.56 -7.73
C SER A 78 8.07 22.84 -6.27
N ALA A 79 8.01 21.84 -5.40
CA ALA A 79 8.37 21.95 -3.99
C ALA A 79 9.79 21.43 -3.70
N ASP A 80 10.59 21.16 -4.75
CA ASP A 80 11.94 20.60 -4.66
C ASP A 80 12.03 19.31 -3.82
N VAL A 81 10.93 18.55 -3.78
CA VAL A 81 10.90 17.25 -3.10
C VAL A 81 11.62 16.24 -4.00
N PRO A 82 12.64 15.51 -3.49
CA PRO A 82 13.37 14.53 -4.30
C PRO A 82 12.44 13.43 -4.81
N VAL A 83 12.35 13.29 -6.13
CA VAL A 83 11.67 12.18 -6.79
C VAL A 83 12.72 11.15 -7.18
N ILE A 84 12.63 9.97 -6.56
CA ILE A 84 13.48 8.84 -6.92
C ILE A 84 12.80 8.14 -8.11
N SER A 85 13.42 8.21 -9.29
CA SER A 85 13.00 7.39 -10.43
C SER A 85 13.48 5.96 -10.22
N ALA A 86 12.59 4.99 -10.44
CA ALA A 86 12.95 3.58 -10.58
C ALA A 86 13.65 3.33 -11.91
#